data_AF-A0A077AYI7-F1
#
_entry.id   AF-A0A077AYI7-F1
#
_cell.length_a   1.000
_cell.length_b   1.000
_cell.length_c   1.000
_cell.angle_alpha   90.00
_cell.angle_beta   90.00
_cell.angle_gamma   90.00
#
_symmetry.space_group_name_H-M   'P 1'
#
loop_
_entity.id
_entity.type
_entity.pdbx_description
1 polymer ?
#
loop_
_entity_poly.entity_id
_entity_poly.type
_entity_poly.pdbx_seq_one_letter_code
_entity_poly.pdbx_strand_id
1 'polypeptide(L)'
;MSVLSVTALLRVSYAQEYELRAHHYLDQVEENFNRASTAKQKLDIALQPVNYDFIYSQTSSMQPQMRSDKANPLSFAICLGDVDLVHKFLSVIPDVNDLELAAWGYRQPYMPTHMALDPTFPRIKGVPLAHRLAIIDAIGIKGADFKLVDYEASHYTNPPLAAGDPSGRPLAERKKLMARGMLYGADPLQKGSSFSGVNLENEPVISGLILQYFVERVKEGAEVRLVPEVTKALENLLREKGMSCSVLKYPTLRRHLQESVAKLKLQKTKKAHQKARHLQSILQESEEELRRFERHLKK
;
A
#
# COMPACT_ATOMS: atom_id res chain seq x y z
N MET A 1 -29.43 14.36 -34.68
CA MET A 1 -28.44 13.34 -34.26
C MET A 1 -27.52 13.95 -33.22
N SER A 2 -27.37 13.29 -32.07
CA SER A 2 -26.83 13.88 -30.84
C SER A 2 -25.29 13.98 -30.85
N VAL A 3 -24.75 15.18 -30.63
CA VAL A 3 -23.31 15.47 -30.49
C VAL A 3 -22.72 14.85 -29.21
N LEU A 4 -23.59 14.50 -28.24
CA LEU A 4 -23.24 13.83 -26.98
C LEU A 4 -22.82 12.36 -27.18
N SER A 5 -23.26 11.71 -28.25
CA SER A 5 -22.95 10.29 -28.52
C SER A 5 -21.52 10.11 -29.08
N VAL A 6 -21.03 11.08 -29.85
CA VAL A 6 -19.70 11.00 -30.52
C VAL A 6 -18.56 11.35 -29.56
N THR A 7 -18.76 12.31 -28.66
CA THR A 7 -17.76 12.69 -27.65
C THR A 7 -17.55 11.62 -26.57
N ALA A 8 -18.62 10.88 -26.21
CA ALA A 8 -18.52 9.73 -25.32
C ALA A 8 -17.79 8.54 -25.99
N LEU A 9 -18.11 8.24 -27.26
CA LEU A 9 -17.42 7.19 -28.03
C LEU A 9 -15.92 7.49 -28.23
N LEU A 10 -15.56 8.73 -28.58
CA LEU A 10 -14.16 9.12 -28.76
C LEU A 10 -13.36 9.10 -27.45
N ARG A 11 -13.92 9.57 -26.32
CA ARG A 11 -13.22 9.49 -25.02
C ARG A 11 -13.01 8.05 -24.54
N VAL A 12 -13.94 7.15 -24.86
CA VAL A 12 -13.82 5.72 -24.53
C VAL A 12 -12.73 5.06 -25.38
N SER A 13 -12.62 5.39 -26.67
CA SER A 13 -11.56 4.82 -27.53
C SER A 13 -10.16 5.26 -27.13
N TYR A 14 -9.95 6.54 -26.78
CA TYR A 14 -8.65 7.04 -26.33
C TYR A 14 -8.20 6.46 -24.99
N ALA A 15 -9.13 6.27 -24.03
CA ALA A 15 -8.80 5.67 -22.73
C ALA A 15 -8.45 4.18 -22.86
N GLN A 16 -9.18 3.44 -23.71
CA GLN A 16 -8.92 2.02 -23.99
C GLN A 16 -7.61 1.83 -24.75
N GLU A 17 -7.32 2.68 -25.73
CA GLU A 17 -6.06 2.64 -26.47
C GLU A 17 -4.86 2.99 -25.59
N TYR A 18 -5.02 3.97 -24.69
CA TYR A 18 -4.02 4.28 -23.67
C TYR A 18 -3.77 3.08 -22.73
N GLU A 19 -4.84 2.46 -22.22
CA GLU A 19 -4.75 1.28 -21.34
C GLU A 19 -3.97 0.15 -22.01
N LEU A 20 -4.33 -0.19 -23.26
CA LEU A 20 -3.67 -1.24 -24.02
C LEU A 20 -2.18 -0.95 -24.23
N ARG A 21 -1.83 0.30 -24.57
CA ARG A 21 -0.43 0.71 -24.75
C ARG A 21 0.35 0.72 -23.44
N ALA A 22 -0.28 1.09 -22.32
CA ALA A 22 0.33 1.08 -21.00
C ALA A 22 0.62 -0.38 -20.54
N HIS A 23 -0.29 -1.31 -20.80
CA HIS A 23 -0.04 -2.74 -20.56
C HIS A 23 1.06 -3.28 -21.45
N HIS A 24 1.01 -3.03 -22.76
CA HIS A 24 2.06 -3.46 -23.69
C HIS A 24 3.44 -2.87 -23.34
N TYR A 25 3.49 -1.64 -22.83
CA TYR A 25 4.72 -1.06 -22.28
C TYR A 25 5.23 -1.88 -21.09
N LEU A 26 4.37 -2.20 -20.11
CA LEU A 26 4.76 -3.00 -18.96
C LEU A 26 5.19 -4.41 -19.34
N ASP A 27 4.56 -5.05 -20.33
CA ASP A 27 4.96 -6.35 -20.85
C ASP A 27 6.39 -6.30 -21.41
N GLN A 28 6.72 -5.27 -22.20
CA GLN A 28 8.08 -5.08 -22.73
C GLN A 28 9.10 -4.82 -21.61
N VAL A 29 8.73 -4.01 -20.62
CA VAL A 29 9.58 -3.76 -19.46
C VAL A 29 9.81 -5.06 -18.68
N GLU A 30 8.78 -5.87 -18.50
CA GLU A 30 8.88 -7.17 -17.82
C GLU A 30 9.79 -8.13 -18.59
N GLU A 31 9.65 -8.25 -19.91
CA GLU A 31 10.55 -9.07 -20.74
C GLU A 31 12.01 -8.64 -20.57
N ASN A 32 12.27 -7.33 -20.65
CA ASN A 32 13.61 -6.79 -20.48
C ASN A 32 14.14 -7.04 -19.07
N PHE A 33 13.30 -6.90 -18.05
CA PHE A 33 13.64 -7.19 -16.66
C PHE A 33 14.00 -8.67 -16.47
N ASN A 34 13.26 -9.58 -17.10
CA ASN A 34 13.52 -11.02 -17.02
C ASN A 34 14.81 -11.42 -17.78
N ARG A 35 15.13 -10.74 -18.88
CA ARG A 35 16.38 -10.95 -19.65
C ARG A 35 17.62 -10.34 -18.97
N ALA A 36 17.44 -9.35 -18.10
CA ALA A 36 18.55 -8.70 -17.41
C ALA A 36 19.32 -9.69 -16.50
N SER A 37 20.63 -9.73 -16.69
CA SER A 37 21.53 -10.69 -16.03
C SER A 37 22.02 -10.27 -14.65
N THR A 38 21.94 -8.98 -14.32
CA THR A 38 22.48 -8.42 -13.08
C THR A 38 21.41 -7.68 -12.27
N ALA A 39 21.59 -7.64 -10.94
CA ALA A 39 20.71 -6.85 -10.06
C ALA A 39 20.70 -5.36 -10.43
N LYS A 40 21.85 -4.81 -10.84
CA LYS A 40 21.95 -3.43 -11.30
C LYS A 40 21.10 -3.17 -12.55
N GLN A 41 21.21 -4.01 -13.58
CA GLN A 41 20.39 -3.87 -14.78
C GLN A 41 18.89 -3.94 -14.47
N LYS A 42 18.49 -4.85 -13.58
CA LYS A 42 17.09 -4.96 -13.15
C LYS A 42 16.61 -3.72 -12.39
N LEU A 43 17.45 -3.17 -11.52
CA LEU A 43 17.18 -1.91 -10.83
C LEU A 43 17.06 -0.75 -11.83
N ASP A 44 18.01 -0.62 -12.75
CA ASP A 44 18.00 0.41 -13.79
C ASP A 44 16.71 0.35 -14.63
N ILE A 45 16.26 -0.87 -14.98
CA ILE A 45 14.97 -1.08 -15.68
C ILE A 45 13.79 -0.68 -14.80
N ALA A 46 13.76 -1.06 -13.53
CA ALA A 46 12.64 -0.73 -12.62
C ALA A 46 12.52 0.78 -12.33
N LEU A 47 13.63 1.53 -12.44
CA LEU A 47 13.70 2.96 -12.20
C LEU A 47 13.71 3.81 -13.47
N GLN A 48 13.74 3.18 -14.65
CA GLN A 48 13.83 3.93 -15.89
C GLN A 48 12.63 4.86 -16.05
N PRO A 49 12.81 6.10 -16.50
CA PRO A 49 11.69 6.96 -16.83
C PRO A 49 10.80 6.31 -17.89
N VAL A 50 9.50 6.41 -17.70
CA VAL A 50 8.52 5.93 -18.68
C VAL A 50 8.67 6.71 -19.98
N ASN A 51 8.78 5.98 -21.09
CA ASN A 51 8.79 6.59 -22.42
C ASN A 51 7.36 6.95 -22.84
N TYR A 52 6.96 8.20 -22.61
CA TYR A 52 5.62 8.67 -22.95
C TYR A 52 5.34 8.72 -24.45
N ASP A 53 6.36 8.83 -25.31
CA ASP A 53 6.17 8.79 -26.77
C ASP A 53 5.68 7.41 -27.24
N PHE A 54 5.97 6.37 -26.46
CA PHE A 54 5.44 5.02 -26.71
C PHE A 54 3.98 4.89 -26.29
N ILE A 55 3.59 5.59 -25.23
CA ILE A 55 2.26 5.50 -24.62
C ILE A 55 1.27 6.45 -25.32
N TYR A 56 1.70 7.65 -25.70
CA TYR A 56 0.89 8.64 -26.41
C TYR A 56 1.27 8.69 -27.89
N SER A 57 0.30 8.65 -28.81
CA SER A 57 0.56 9.03 -30.20
C SER A 57 0.93 10.52 -30.25
N GLN A 58 2.03 10.88 -30.92
CA GLN A 58 2.64 12.22 -31.00
C GLN A 58 1.68 13.39 -31.37
N THR A 59 0.82 13.83 -30.46
CA THR A 59 -0.04 15.01 -30.67
C THR A 59 -0.04 16.02 -29.53
N SER A 60 0.75 15.82 -28.47
CA SER A 60 0.83 16.77 -27.36
C SER A 60 2.27 17.20 -27.11
N SER A 61 2.60 18.40 -27.60
CA SER A 61 3.83 19.14 -27.37
C SER A 61 3.92 19.65 -25.92
N MET A 62 3.98 18.76 -24.94
CA MET A 62 4.40 19.12 -23.59
C MET A 62 5.85 18.67 -23.43
N GLN A 63 6.78 19.62 -23.51
CA GLN A 63 8.18 19.37 -23.19
C GLN A 63 8.28 19.02 -21.70
N PRO A 64 8.97 17.92 -21.34
CA PRO A 64 9.08 17.51 -19.96
C PRO A 64 9.99 18.44 -19.16
N GLN A 65 9.54 18.90 -17.99
CA GLN A 65 10.35 19.69 -17.06
C GLN A 65 11.17 18.75 -16.14
N MET A 66 12.40 19.17 -15.85
CA MET A 66 13.59 18.33 -15.59
C MET A 66 13.61 17.41 -14.33
N ARG A 67 12.56 17.35 -13.51
CA ARG A 67 12.39 16.31 -12.46
C ARG A 67 10.94 15.85 -12.31
N SER A 68 10.01 16.48 -13.04
CA SER A 68 8.58 16.56 -12.73
C SER A 68 7.69 15.67 -13.59
N ASP A 69 8.25 14.79 -14.43
CA ASP A 69 7.49 13.91 -15.33
C ASP A 69 7.81 12.41 -15.16
N LYS A 70 8.72 12.02 -14.28
CA LYS A 70 9.26 10.66 -14.24
C LYS A 70 8.34 9.67 -13.51
N ALA A 71 7.25 9.28 -14.15
CA ALA A 71 6.72 7.96 -13.86
C ALA A 71 7.78 6.91 -14.21
N ASN A 72 7.79 5.81 -13.46
CA ASN A 72 8.67 4.67 -13.65
C ASN A 72 7.81 3.40 -13.76
N PRO A 73 8.38 2.26 -14.16
CA PRO A 73 7.64 1.01 -14.23
C PRO A 73 6.91 0.61 -12.93
N LEU A 74 7.51 0.88 -11.76
CA LEU A 74 6.82 0.63 -10.48
C LEU A 74 5.57 1.49 -10.34
N SER A 75 5.66 2.80 -10.59
CA SER A 75 4.51 3.69 -10.49
C SER A 75 3.40 3.27 -11.45
N PHE A 76 3.74 2.88 -12.68
CA PHE A 76 2.79 2.34 -13.66
C PHE A 76 2.14 1.02 -13.20
N ALA A 77 2.91 0.08 -12.67
CA ALA A 77 2.38 -1.18 -12.15
C ALA A 77 1.42 -0.96 -10.98
N ILE A 78 1.76 -0.07 -10.03
CA ILE A 78 0.86 0.32 -8.92
C ILE A 78 -0.44 0.91 -9.47
N CYS A 79 -0.30 1.83 -10.41
CA CYS A 79 -1.40 2.55 -11.06
C CYS A 79 -2.37 1.61 -11.77
N LEU A 80 -1.87 0.62 -12.51
CA LEU A 80 -2.68 -0.36 -13.24
C LEU A 80 -3.17 -1.52 -12.36
N GLY A 81 -2.73 -1.59 -11.10
CA GLY A 81 -3.13 -2.65 -10.19
C GLY A 81 -2.47 -4.00 -10.48
N ASP A 82 -1.28 -3.99 -11.07
CA ASP A 82 -0.51 -5.19 -11.38
C ASP A 82 0.32 -5.63 -10.16
N VAL A 83 -0.27 -6.50 -9.35
CA VAL A 83 0.31 -6.96 -8.08
C VAL A 83 1.62 -7.70 -8.31
N ASP A 84 1.71 -8.52 -9.36
CA ASP A 84 2.88 -9.36 -9.64
C ASP A 84 4.07 -8.52 -10.09
N LEU A 85 3.84 -7.54 -10.98
CA LEU A 85 4.89 -6.59 -11.38
C LEU A 85 5.33 -5.70 -10.22
N VAL A 86 4.41 -5.27 -9.35
CA VAL A 86 4.78 -4.52 -8.14
C VAL A 86 5.73 -5.34 -7.28
N HIS A 87 5.41 -6.60 -6.97
CA HIS A 87 6.31 -7.47 -6.22
C HIS A 87 7.66 -7.66 -6.92
N LYS A 88 7.64 -7.85 -8.25
CA LYS A 88 8.85 -8.03 -9.05
C LYS A 88 9.77 -6.81 -8.99
N PHE A 89 9.25 -5.60 -9.19
CA PHE A 89 10.07 -4.38 -9.13
C PHE A 89 10.54 -4.06 -7.70
N LEU A 90 9.69 -4.23 -6.70
CA LEU A 90 10.09 -4.04 -5.30
C LEU A 90 11.19 -5.01 -4.84
N SER A 91 11.37 -6.15 -5.51
CA SER A 91 12.42 -7.11 -5.17
C SER A 91 13.83 -6.57 -5.42
N VAL A 92 13.99 -5.61 -6.34
CA VAL A 92 15.31 -5.03 -6.70
C VAL A 92 15.49 -3.60 -6.20
N ILE A 93 14.40 -2.89 -5.91
CA ILE A 93 14.45 -1.53 -5.34
C ILE A 93 14.97 -1.60 -3.89
N PRO A 94 16.06 -0.91 -3.54
CA PRO A 94 16.62 -0.99 -2.18
C PRO A 94 15.76 -0.27 -1.14
N ASP A 95 15.30 0.95 -1.46
CA ASP A 95 14.46 1.78 -0.60
C ASP A 95 13.22 2.25 -1.38
N VAL A 96 12.04 1.92 -0.88
CA VAL A 96 10.75 2.31 -1.48
C VAL A 96 10.36 3.77 -1.13
N ASN A 97 11.10 4.39 -0.21
CA ASN A 97 10.92 5.77 0.22
C ASN A 97 11.83 6.76 -0.53
N ASP A 98 12.66 6.28 -1.46
CA ASP A 98 13.51 7.14 -2.29
C ASP A 98 12.63 8.11 -3.10
N LEU A 99 12.94 9.41 -3.02
CA LEU A 99 12.20 10.46 -3.72
C LEU A 99 12.30 10.33 -5.25
N GLU A 100 13.32 9.64 -5.78
CA GLU A 100 13.42 9.33 -7.21
C GLU A 100 12.32 8.35 -7.69
N LEU A 101 11.62 7.67 -6.77
CA LEU A 101 10.46 6.84 -7.09
C LEU A 101 9.16 7.64 -7.22
N ALA A 102 9.15 8.90 -6.79
CA ALA A 102 7.98 9.74 -6.86
C ALA A 102 7.59 10.02 -8.32
N ALA A 103 6.29 9.99 -8.61
CA ALA A 103 5.76 10.50 -9.87
C ALA A 103 4.90 11.73 -9.58
N TRP A 104 4.74 12.63 -10.54
CA TRP A 104 3.94 13.83 -10.32
C TRP A 104 2.45 13.51 -10.29
N GLY A 105 1.82 13.73 -9.15
CA GLY A 105 0.36 13.69 -9.02
C GLY A 105 -0.26 15.06 -9.28
N TYR A 106 -1.48 15.29 -8.77
CA TYR A 106 -2.10 16.60 -8.87
C TYR A 106 -1.37 17.63 -7.99
N ARG A 107 -0.52 18.45 -8.62
CA ARG A 107 0.20 19.58 -8.03
C ARG A 107 1.22 19.24 -6.92
N GLN A 108 1.52 17.96 -6.69
CA GLN A 108 2.58 17.52 -5.77
C GLN A 108 3.18 16.19 -6.25
N PRO A 109 4.42 15.86 -5.86
CA PRO A 109 4.93 14.50 -5.99
C PRO A 109 4.04 13.50 -5.23
N TYR A 110 3.75 12.38 -5.88
CA TYR A 110 3.08 11.23 -5.29
C TYR A 110 4.14 10.15 -5.10
N MET A 111 4.35 9.74 -3.85
CA MET A 111 5.12 8.55 -3.53
C MET A 111 4.33 7.29 -3.93
N PRO A 112 4.96 6.11 -3.99
CA PRO A 112 4.25 4.84 -4.16
C PRO A 112 3.06 4.67 -3.20
N THR A 113 3.16 5.19 -1.98
CA THR A 113 2.08 5.19 -0.97
C THR A 113 0.88 6.05 -1.37
N HIS A 114 1.09 7.25 -1.93
CA HIS A 114 0.01 8.07 -2.47
C HIS A 114 -0.71 7.34 -3.62
N MET A 115 0.06 6.78 -4.55
CA MET A 115 -0.50 6.08 -5.72
C MET A 115 -1.32 4.86 -5.30
N ALA A 116 -0.83 4.07 -4.33
CA ALA A 116 -1.53 2.89 -3.84
C ALA A 116 -2.83 3.24 -3.09
N LEU A 117 -2.88 4.40 -2.42
CA LEU A 117 -4.05 4.88 -1.67
C LEU A 117 -5.03 5.70 -2.51
N ASP A 118 -4.69 6.02 -3.75
CA ASP A 118 -5.58 6.76 -4.66
C ASP A 118 -6.43 5.80 -5.52
N PRO A 119 -7.74 5.63 -5.22
CA PRO A 119 -8.62 4.79 -6.03
C PRO A 119 -8.92 5.39 -7.41
N THR A 120 -8.58 6.65 -7.65
CA THR A 120 -8.89 7.38 -8.88
C THR A 120 -7.69 7.62 -9.79
N PHE A 121 -6.49 7.35 -9.30
CA PHE A 121 -5.25 7.55 -10.04
C PHE A 121 -4.65 6.21 -10.49
N PRO A 122 -4.38 6.04 -11.80
CA PRO A 122 -4.76 6.88 -12.92
C PRO A 122 -6.22 6.60 -13.30
N ARG A 123 -6.88 7.59 -13.90
CA ARG A 123 -8.33 7.59 -14.17
C ARG A 123 -8.75 6.70 -15.35
N ILE A 124 -7.99 5.65 -15.63
CA ILE A 124 -8.05 4.84 -16.84
C ILE A 124 -9.05 3.69 -16.67
N LYS A 125 -9.14 3.12 -15.46
CA LYS A 125 -10.09 2.05 -15.10
C LYS A 125 -10.24 1.90 -13.59
N GLY A 126 -11.35 1.31 -13.14
CA GLY A 126 -11.49 0.85 -11.76
C GLY A 126 -10.59 -0.34 -11.49
N VAL A 127 -9.46 -0.12 -10.81
CA VAL A 127 -8.61 -1.21 -10.31
C VAL A 127 -9.38 -1.97 -9.22
N PRO A 128 -9.45 -3.31 -9.27
CA PRO A 128 -10.11 -4.07 -8.21
C PRO A 128 -9.55 -3.73 -6.83
N LEU A 129 -10.42 -3.49 -5.86
CA LEU A 129 -10.03 -3.18 -4.48
C LEU A 129 -9.02 -4.20 -3.92
N ALA A 130 -9.22 -5.50 -4.20
CA ALA A 130 -8.32 -6.55 -3.75
C ALA A 130 -6.86 -6.34 -4.22
N HIS A 131 -6.68 -5.87 -5.46
CA HIS A 131 -5.35 -5.60 -6.01
C HIS A 131 -4.72 -4.37 -5.33
N ARG A 132 -5.50 -3.31 -5.11
CA ARG A 132 -5.02 -2.12 -4.37
C ARG A 132 -4.59 -2.47 -2.95
N LEU A 133 -5.39 -3.27 -2.25
CA LEU A 133 -5.04 -3.74 -0.89
C LEU A 133 -3.75 -4.59 -0.91
N ALA A 134 -3.60 -5.49 -1.87
CA ALA A 134 -2.38 -6.29 -2.02
C ALA A 134 -1.15 -5.42 -2.33
N ILE A 135 -1.30 -4.37 -3.14
CA ILE A 135 -0.21 -3.41 -3.42
C ILE A 135 0.17 -2.62 -2.17
N ILE A 136 -0.81 -2.15 -1.39
CA ILE A 136 -0.56 -1.49 -0.08
C ILE A 136 0.23 -2.43 0.82
N ASP A 137 -0.15 -3.71 0.88
CA ASP A 137 0.55 -4.72 1.68
C ASP A 137 1.99 -4.90 1.17
N ALA A 138 2.19 -5.00 -0.15
CA ALA A 138 3.50 -5.19 -0.77
C ALA A 138 4.48 -4.04 -0.45
N ILE A 139 4.05 -2.79 -0.65
CA ILE A 139 4.90 -1.62 -0.34
C ILE A 139 5.05 -1.44 1.18
N GLY A 140 4.02 -1.75 1.97
CA GLY A 140 4.07 -1.68 3.43
C GLY A 140 5.07 -2.67 4.02
N ILE A 141 5.09 -3.92 3.53
CA ILE A 141 6.07 -4.94 3.90
C ILE A 141 7.49 -4.51 3.49
N LYS A 142 7.63 -3.85 2.32
CA LYS A 142 8.91 -3.28 1.87
C LYS A 142 9.41 -2.11 2.74
N GLY A 143 8.59 -1.61 3.67
CA GLY A 143 8.96 -0.55 4.61
C GLY A 143 8.59 0.85 4.14
N ALA A 144 7.56 0.98 3.29
CA ALA A 144 7.07 2.28 2.87
C ALA A 144 6.56 3.12 4.05
N ASP A 145 6.93 4.41 4.05
CA ASP A 145 6.47 5.42 4.98
C ASP A 145 5.19 6.07 4.45
N PHE A 146 4.07 5.68 5.06
CA PHE A 146 2.75 6.22 4.74
C PHE A 146 2.50 7.64 5.27
N LYS A 147 3.52 8.30 5.82
CA LYS A 147 3.51 9.71 6.21
C LYS A 147 4.40 10.57 5.33
N LEU A 148 5.17 9.96 4.43
CA LEU A 148 6.18 10.67 3.63
C LEU A 148 5.52 11.68 2.70
N VAL A 149 6.03 12.90 2.76
CA VAL A 149 5.67 14.02 1.90
C VAL A 149 6.96 14.74 1.52
N ASP A 150 7.13 15.01 0.23
CA ASP A 150 8.21 15.88 -0.25
C ASP A 150 7.79 17.34 -0.10
N TYR A 151 8.21 17.95 1.01
CA TYR A 151 7.88 19.33 1.35
C TYR A 151 8.67 20.37 0.53
N GLU A 152 9.76 19.98 -0.13
CA GLU A 152 10.61 20.90 -0.90
C GLU A 152 10.13 21.03 -2.35
N ALA A 153 9.51 19.98 -2.89
CA ALA A 153 9.10 19.94 -4.28
C ALA A 153 7.78 20.65 -4.59
N SER A 154 6.92 20.94 -3.59
CA SER A 154 5.63 21.60 -3.84
C SER A 154 5.07 22.36 -2.62
N HIS A 155 4.25 23.38 -2.90
CA HIS A 155 3.38 24.03 -1.90
C HIS A 155 2.20 23.15 -1.46
N TYR A 156 1.93 22.06 -2.18
CA TYR A 156 0.97 21.04 -1.80
C TYR A 156 1.69 19.93 -1.04
N THR A 157 1.25 19.68 0.19
CA THR A 157 1.91 18.79 1.15
C THR A 157 0.92 17.76 1.71
N ASN A 158 0.03 17.29 0.84
CA ASN A 158 -0.99 16.31 1.19
C ASN A 158 -0.36 14.93 1.45
N PRO A 159 -0.57 14.34 2.64
CA PRO A 159 -0.03 13.02 2.96
C PRO A 159 -0.67 11.90 2.12
N PRO A 160 -0.10 10.69 2.11
CA PRO A 160 -0.68 9.56 1.38
C PRO A 160 -2.17 9.30 1.67
N LEU A 161 -2.63 9.49 2.92
CA LEU A 161 -4.06 9.36 3.28
C LEU A 161 -4.97 10.41 2.61
N ALA A 162 -4.43 11.54 2.19
CA ALA A 162 -5.17 12.56 1.45
C ALA A 162 -5.40 12.17 -0.03
N ALA A 163 -4.71 11.14 -0.53
CA ALA A 163 -4.80 10.73 -1.94
C ALA A 163 -6.23 10.28 -2.30
N GLY A 164 -6.61 10.56 -3.55
CA GLY A 164 -7.93 10.22 -4.09
C GLY A 164 -9.12 10.87 -3.39
N ASP A 165 -8.97 12.10 -2.88
CA ASP A 165 -10.08 12.96 -2.45
C ASP A 165 -10.51 13.90 -3.59
N PRO A 166 -11.37 13.47 -4.53
CA PRO A 166 -11.94 14.39 -5.50
C PRO A 166 -12.89 15.32 -4.77
N SER A 167 -12.67 16.62 -4.92
CA SER A 167 -13.49 17.70 -4.39
C SER A 167 -14.99 17.38 -4.42
N GLY A 168 -15.52 16.90 -3.29
CA GLY A 168 -16.95 16.75 -3.02
C GLY A 168 -17.60 15.38 -3.23
N ARG A 169 -16.88 14.27 -3.46
CA ARG A 169 -17.50 12.93 -3.55
C ARG A 169 -16.73 11.84 -2.80
N PRO A 170 -17.17 11.41 -1.60
CA PRO A 170 -16.51 10.34 -0.88
C PRO A 170 -16.68 9.01 -1.63
N LEU A 171 -15.58 8.44 -2.10
CA LEU A 171 -15.56 7.09 -2.67
C LEU A 171 -15.56 6.07 -1.52
N ALA A 172 -16.52 5.13 -1.53
CA ALA A 172 -16.65 4.12 -0.48
C ALA A 172 -15.38 3.26 -0.31
N GLU A 173 -14.64 3.04 -1.40
CA GLU A 173 -13.39 2.27 -1.40
C GLU A 173 -12.24 2.98 -0.67
N ARG A 174 -12.24 4.31 -0.65
CA ARG A 174 -11.18 5.10 -0.01
C ARG A 174 -11.03 4.76 1.47
N LYS A 175 -12.15 4.62 2.20
CA LYS A 175 -12.13 4.25 3.62
C LYS A 175 -11.43 2.89 3.85
N LYS A 176 -11.59 1.95 2.92
CA LYS A 176 -10.95 0.63 2.97
C LYS A 176 -9.44 0.75 2.72
N LEU A 177 -9.04 1.54 1.73
CA LEU A 177 -7.61 1.78 1.44
C LEU A 177 -6.93 2.52 2.61
N MET A 178 -7.55 3.56 3.16
CA MET A 178 -7.06 4.28 4.34
C MET A 178 -6.86 3.35 5.53
N ALA A 179 -7.88 2.53 5.85
CA ALA A 179 -7.80 1.58 6.95
C ALA A 179 -6.65 0.58 6.76
N ARG A 180 -6.40 0.13 5.52
CA ARG A 180 -5.27 -0.74 5.19
C ARG A 180 -3.92 -0.02 5.36
N GLY A 181 -3.79 1.20 4.86
CA GLY A 181 -2.57 2.02 5.02
C GLY A 181 -2.23 2.29 6.49
N MET A 182 -3.24 2.48 7.34
CA MET A 182 -3.05 2.67 8.80
C MET A 182 -2.45 1.45 9.51
N LEU A 183 -2.54 0.24 8.91
CA LEU A 183 -1.80 -0.91 9.42
C LEU A 183 -0.28 -0.80 9.24
N TYR A 184 0.17 0.05 8.33
CA TYR A 184 1.58 0.19 7.94
C TYR A 184 2.21 1.50 8.39
N GLY A 185 1.53 2.27 9.24
CA GLY A 185 2.07 3.48 9.87
C GLY A 185 1.50 4.79 9.36
N ALA A 186 0.45 4.76 8.55
CA ALA A 186 -0.25 5.98 8.14
C ALA A 186 -0.85 6.68 9.36
N ASP A 187 -0.58 7.98 9.51
CA ASP A 187 -1.06 8.77 10.64
C ASP A 187 -2.42 9.43 10.31
N PRO A 188 -3.52 9.02 10.97
CA PRO A 188 -4.84 9.60 10.73
C PRO A 188 -4.89 11.10 11.05
N LEU A 189 -4.06 11.62 11.95
CA LEU A 189 -4.07 13.03 12.33
C LEU A 189 -3.15 13.90 11.45
N GLN A 190 -2.34 13.30 10.58
CA GLN A 190 -1.49 14.06 9.68
C GLN A 190 -2.34 14.88 8.70
N LYS A 191 -2.13 16.19 8.73
CA LYS A 191 -2.83 17.16 7.89
C LYS A 191 -1.98 17.50 6.67
N GLY A 192 -2.64 18.01 5.65
CA GLY A 192 -1.99 18.55 4.46
C GLY A 192 -2.73 19.76 3.90
N SER A 193 -2.22 20.34 2.82
CA SER A 193 -2.74 21.56 2.20
C SER A 193 -4.24 21.52 1.87
N SER A 194 -4.85 20.34 1.71
CA SER A 194 -6.30 20.20 1.48
C SER A 194 -6.90 19.00 2.21
N PHE A 195 -6.25 18.54 3.27
CA PHE A 195 -6.67 17.36 4.04
C PHE A 195 -6.61 17.64 5.53
N SER A 196 -7.74 17.51 6.21
CA SER A 196 -7.89 17.80 7.63
C SER A 196 -7.46 16.67 8.56
N GLY A 197 -7.06 15.52 8.01
CA GLY A 197 -6.93 14.27 8.75
C GLY A 197 -8.25 13.50 8.85
N VAL A 198 -8.17 12.30 9.42
CA VAL A 198 -9.28 11.40 9.74
C VAL A 198 -9.45 11.33 11.24
N ASN A 199 -10.57 11.81 11.78
CA ASN A 199 -10.89 11.59 13.19
C ASN A 199 -11.55 10.20 13.37
N LEU A 200 -10.80 9.24 13.88
CA LEU A 200 -11.26 7.86 14.07
C LEU A 200 -12.37 7.71 15.13
N GLU A 201 -12.53 8.65 16.05
CA GLU A 201 -13.63 8.67 17.03
C GLU A 201 -14.97 8.97 16.34
N ASN A 202 -14.94 9.79 15.28
CA ASN A 202 -16.12 10.15 14.49
C ASN A 202 -16.32 9.26 13.25
N GLU A 203 -15.41 8.31 13.01
CA GLU A 203 -15.39 7.43 11.84
C GLU A 203 -15.36 5.94 12.26
N PRO A 204 -16.42 5.44 12.93
CA PRO A 204 -16.45 4.07 13.47
C PRO A 204 -16.34 3.00 12.37
N VAL A 205 -16.75 3.32 11.14
CA VAL A 205 -16.59 2.45 9.98
C VAL A 205 -15.11 2.20 9.67
N ILE A 206 -14.26 3.23 9.74
CA ILE A 206 -12.82 3.10 9.49
C ILE A 206 -12.19 2.29 10.61
N SER A 207 -12.49 2.60 11.88
CA SER A 207 -12.00 1.84 13.03
C SER A 207 -12.37 0.35 12.96
N GLY A 208 -13.59 0.03 12.54
CA GLY A 208 -14.03 -1.35 12.28
C GLY A 208 -13.24 -2.04 11.17
N LEU A 209 -12.99 -1.35 10.06
CA LEU A 209 -12.17 -1.86 8.94
C LEU A 209 -10.72 -2.10 9.36
N ILE A 210 -10.12 -1.19 10.13
CA ILE A 210 -8.76 -1.35 10.66
C ILE A 210 -8.71 -2.62 11.52
N LEU A 211 -9.66 -2.82 12.43
CA LEU A 211 -9.67 -4.01 13.29
C LEU A 211 -9.81 -5.31 12.48
N GLN A 212 -10.69 -5.31 11.47
CA GLN A 212 -10.85 -6.45 10.57
C GLN A 212 -9.55 -6.77 9.82
N TYR A 213 -8.93 -5.76 9.21
CA TYR A 213 -7.70 -5.94 8.46
C TYR A 213 -6.51 -6.29 9.36
N PHE A 214 -6.46 -5.76 10.59
CA PHE A 214 -5.44 -6.11 11.57
C PHE A 214 -5.44 -7.63 11.81
N VAL A 215 -6.60 -8.23 12.10
CA VAL A 215 -6.71 -9.68 12.32
C VAL A 215 -6.31 -10.47 11.09
N GLU A 216 -6.78 -10.05 9.91
CA GLU A 216 -6.42 -10.68 8.63
C GLU A 216 -4.91 -10.72 8.43
N ARG A 217 -4.24 -9.56 8.48
CA ARG A 217 -2.79 -9.43 8.25
C ARG A 217 -1.97 -10.20 9.29
N VAL A 218 -2.38 -10.12 10.55
CA VAL A 218 -1.66 -10.76 11.66
C VAL A 218 -1.74 -12.28 11.60
N LYS A 219 -2.86 -12.84 11.13
CA LYS A 219 -2.99 -14.29 10.87
C LYS A 219 -1.99 -14.75 9.82
N GLU A 220 -1.87 -14.00 8.74
CA GLU A 220 -0.89 -14.27 7.67
C GLU A 220 0.56 -14.09 8.13
N GLY A 221 0.80 -13.56 9.33
CA GLY A 221 2.13 -13.33 9.87
C GLY A 221 2.77 -12.06 9.35
N ALA A 222 1.98 -11.15 8.79
CA ALA A 222 2.47 -9.84 8.40
C ALA A 222 2.84 -9.00 9.62
N GLU A 223 3.93 -8.24 9.48
CA GLU A 223 4.26 -7.19 10.43
C GLU A 223 3.36 -5.98 10.19
N VAL A 224 2.76 -5.47 11.26
CA VAL A 224 1.93 -4.27 11.28
C VAL A 224 2.58 -3.22 12.18
N ARG A 225 2.46 -1.96 11.80
CA ARG A 225 3.09 -0.81 12.46
C ARG A 225 2.03 0.24 12.76
N LEU A 226 1.16 -0.05 13.73
CA LEU A 226 0.11 0.88 14.14
C LEU A 226 0.73 2.12 14.81
N VAL A 227 0.29 3.30 14.40
CA VAL A 227 0.62 4.54 15.13
C VAL A 227 -0.18 4.62 16.44
N PRO A 228 0.23 5.44 17.43
CA PRO A 228 -0.43 5.54 18.73
C PRO A 228 -1.93 5.83 18.64
N GLU A 229 -2.33 6.72 17.73
CA GLU A 229 -3.72 7.17 17.53
C GLU A 229 -4.60 6.02 17.05
N VAL A 230 -4.10 5.22 16.11
CA VAL A 230 -4.78 4.02 15.61
C VAL A 230 -4.87 2.97 16.71
N THR A 231 -3.79 2.78 17.48
CA THR A 231 -3.77 1.83 18.60
C THR A 231 -4.82 2.20 19.64
N LYS A 232 -4.89 3.48 20.03
CA LYS A 232 -5.89 3.99 20.97
C LYS A 232 -7.32 3.79 20.45
N ALA A 233 -7.58 4.08 19.17
CA ALA A 233 -8.89 3.88 18.57
C ALA A 233 -9.31 2.39 18.59
N LEU A 234 -8.39 1.48 18.28
CA LEU A 234 -8.66 0.04 18.35
C LEU A 234 -8.87 -0.43 19.79
N GLU A 235 -8.09 0.06 20.76
CA GLU A 235 -8.30 -0.29 22.18
C GLU A 235 -9.70 0.13 22.67
N ASN A 236 -10.14 1.34 22.32
CA ASN A 236 -11.49 1.81 22.66
C ASN A 236 -12.55 0.92 22.04
N LEU A 237 -12.43 0.63 20.74
CA LEU A 237 -13.36 -0.23 20.01
C LEU A 237 -13.42 -1.66 20.61
N LEU A 238 -12.27 -2.19 21.03
CA LEU A 238 -12.19 -3.50 21.68
C LEU A 238 -12.91 -3.48 23.04
N ARG A 239 -12.69 -2.45 23.86
CA ARG A 239 -13.37 -2.30 25.16
C ARG A 239 -14.88 -2.19 24.99
N GLU A 240 -15.35 -1.40 24.03
CA GLU A 240 -16.77 -1.27 23.70
C GLU A 240 -17.40 -2.61 23.30
N LYS A 241 -16.64 -3.46 22.61
CA LYS A 241 -17.05 -4.82 22.22
C LYS A 241 -16.85 -5.86 23.32
N GLY A 242 -16.38 -5.48 24.51
CA GLY A 242 -16.07 -6.41 25.61
C GLY A 242 -14.92 -7.38 25.30
N MET A 243 -14.01 -6.98 24.41
CA MET A 243 -12.89 -7.79 23.95
C MET A 243 -11.56 -7.35 24.58
N SER A 244 -10.61 -8.29 24.70
CA SER A 244 -9.29 -8.00 25.27
C SER A 244 -8.39 -7.21 24.33
N CYS A 245 -7.73 -6.16 24.84
CA CYS A 245 -6.70 -5.41 24.12
C CYS A 245 -5.39 -6.20 23.93
N SER A 246 -5.22 -7.36 24.58
CA SER A 246 -4.04 -8.24 24.41
C SER A 246 -3.78 -8.58 22.94
N VAL A 247 -4.84 -8.70 22.13
CA VAL A 247 -4.76 -9.04 20.71
C VAL A 247 -3.91 -8.06 19.91
N LEU A 248 -3.85 -6.77 20.29
CA LEU A 248 -3.04 -5.77 19.60
C LEU A 248 -1.53 -5.99 19.78
N LYS A 249 -1.14 -6.70 20.85
CA LYS A 249 0.26 -7.04 21.14
C LYS A 249 0.71 -8.34 20.48
N TYR A 250 -0.22 -9.09 19.89
CA TYR A 250 0.04 -10.39 19.30
C TYR A 250 1.15 -10.38 18.21
N PRO A 251 1.19 -9.44 17.23
CA PRO A 251 2.25 -9.48 16.22
C PRO A 251 3.65 -9.41 16.83
N THR A 252 3.86 -8.52 17.80
CA THR A 252 5.14 -8.37 18.52
C THR A 252 5.47 -9.61 19.34
N LEU A 253 4.48 -10.15 20.06
CA LEU A 253 4.64 -11.38 20.85
C LEU A 253 5.01 -12.57 19.96
N ARG A 254 4.30 -12.75 18.84
CA ARG A 254 4.54 -13.81 17.85
C ARG A 254 5.98 -13.77 17.35
N ARG A 255 6.46 -12.62 16.89
CA ARG A 255 7.84 -12.45 16.42
C ARG A 255 8.85 -12.82 17.51
N HIS A 256 8.69 -12.27 18.71
CA HIS A 256 9.63 -12.52 19.82
C HIS A 256 9.68 -14.01 20.21
N LEU A 257 8.53 -14.68 20.25
CA LEU A 257 8.45 -16.12 20.54
C LEU A 257 9.11 -16.94 19.42
N GLN A 258 8.83 -16.63 18.15
CA GLN A 258 9.42 -17.34 17.00
C GLN A 258 10.95 -17.21 16.96
N GLU A 259 11.49 -16.01 17.14
CA GLU A 259 12.94 -15.75 17.20
C GLU A 259 13.59 -16.49 18.37
N SER A 260 12.96 -16.45 19.55
CA SER A 260 13.45 -17.13 20.75
C SER A 260 13.44 -18.65 20.58
N VAL A 261 12.39 -19.21 19.98
CA VAL A 261 12.30 -20.64 19.66
C VAL A 261 13.40 -21.04 18.67
N ALA A 262 13.60 -20.27 17.59
CA ALA A 262 14.64 -20.54 16.61
C ALA A 262 16.04 -20.55 17.25
N LYS A 263 16.35 -19.53 18.07
CA LYS A 263 17.63 -19.44 18.79
C LYS A 263 17.85 -20.59 19.76
N LEU A 264 16.81 -21.02 20.48
CA LEU A 264 16.91 -22.12 21.44
C LEU A 264 17.07 -23.49 20.76
N LYS A 265 16.44 -23.70 19.60
CA LYS A 265 16.58 -24.95 18.82
C LYS A 265 18.00 -25.19 18.31
N LEU A 266 18.78 -24.12 18.09
CA LEU A 266 20.20 -24.24 17.71
C LEU A 266 21.11 -24.70 18.87
N GLN A 267 20.64 -24.61 20.11
CA GLN A 267 21.41 -25.00 21.29
C GLN A 267 21.27 -26.50 21.55
N LYS A 268 22.39 -27.22 21.68
CA LYS A 268 22.42 -28.68 21.89
C LYS A 268 22.03 -29.14 23.30
N THR A 269 21.53 -28.25 24.18
CA THR A 269 21.24 -28.60 25.57
C THR A 269 19.80 -29.08 25.76
N LYS A 270 19.58 -30.06 26.64
CA LYS A 270 18.23 -30.54 27.01
C LYS A 270 17.34 -29.42 27.54
N LYS A 271 17.90 -28.52 28.36
CA LYS A 271 17.19 -27.36 28.93
C LYS A 271 16.72 -26.39 27.85
N ALA A 272 17.53 -26.12 26.83
CA ALA A 272 17.14 -25.26 25.72
C ALA A 272 15.99 -25.86 24.90
N HIS A 273 16.06 -27.16 24.59
CA HIS A 273 14.99 -27.87 23.90
C HIS A 273 13.68 -27.87 24.69
N GLN A 274 13.73 -28.06 26.02
CA GLN A 274 12.56 -27.99 26.87
C GLN A 274 11.95 -26.57 26.88
N LYS A 275 12.79 -25.54 26.98
CA LYS A 275 12.33 -24.14 26.91
C LYS A 275 11.73 -23.81 25.54
N ALA A 276 12.32 -24.29 24.45
CA ALA A 276 11.77 -24.11 23.10
C ALA A 276 10.37 -24.74 22.97
N ARG A 277 10.15 -25.95 23.52
CA ARG A 277 8.82 -26.58 23.53
C ARG A 277 7.80 -25.76 24.33
N HIS A 278 8.20 -25.23 25.49
CA HIS A 278 7.31 -24.39 26.30
C HIS A 278 6.92 -23.10 25.56
N LEU A 279 7.88 -22.39 24.95
CA LEU A 279 7.58 -21.19 24.16
C LEU A 279 6.70 -21.50 22.94
N GLN A 280 6.87 -22.68 22.34
CA GLN A 280 5.99 -23.14 21.25
C GLN A 280 4.55 -23.36 21.74
N SER A 281 4.34 -23.85 22.97
CA SER A 281 3.00 -23.97 23.58
C SER A 281 2.35 -22.60 23.75
N ILE A 282 3.08 -21.62 24.28
CA ILE A 282 2.59 -20.24 24.44
C ILE A 282 2.19 -19.63 23.09
N LEU A 283 2.98 -19.89 22.05
CA LEU A 283 2.66 -19.44 20.70
C LEU A 283 1.35 -20.06 20.19
N GLN A 284 1.15 -21.36 20.39
CA GLN A 284 -0.08 -22.06 20.01
C GLN A 284 -1.31 -21.58 20.78
N GLU A 285 -1.17 -21.31 22.08
CA GLU A 285 -2.23 -20.74 22.91
C GLU A 285 -2.63 -19.35 22.42
N SER A 286 -1.64 -18.52 22.09
CA SER A 286 -1.86 -17.17 21.54
C SER A 286 -2.55 -17.24 20.17
N GLU A 287 -2.16 -18.18 19.30
CA GLU A 287 -2.81 -18.42 18.00
C GLU A 287 -4.28 -18.80 18.15
N GLU A 288 -4.60 -19.62 19.15
CA GLU A 288 -5.98 -20.01 19.45
C GLU A 288 -6.80 -18.84 20.04
N GLU A 289 -6.19 -17.98 20.85
CA GLU A 289 -6.81 -16.72 21.31
C GLU A 289 -7.19 -15.83 20.11
N LEU A 290 -6.28 -15.65 19.14
CA LEU A 290 -6.55 -14.90 17.92
C LEU A 290 -7.69 -15.51 17.09
N ARG A 291 -7.77 -16.85 16.99
CA ARG A 291 -8.89 -17.54 16.31
C ARG A 291 -10.22 -17.38 17.03
N ARG A 292 -10.21 -17.39 18.37
CA ARG A 292 -11.42 -17.09 19.17
C ARG A 292 -11.86 -15.65 18.95
N PHE A 293 -10.92 -14.73 18.90
CA PHE A 293 -11.17 -13.32 18.63
C PHE A 293 -11.82 -13.10 17.25
N GLU A 294 -11.27 -13.72 16.20
CA GLU A 294 -11.85 -13.64 14.85
C GLU A 294 -13.31 -14.15 14.81
N ARG A 295 -13.61 -15.24 15.52
CA ARG A 295 -14.97 -15.77 15.62
C ARG A 295 -15.94 -14.79 16.28
N HIS A 296 -15.46 -13.97 17.21
CA HIS A 296 -16.29 -12.93 17.84
C HIS A 296 -16.50 -11.72 16.93
N LEU A 297 -15.54 -11.38 16.06
CA LEU A 297 -15.71 -10.29 15.09
C LEU A 297 -16.75 -10.57 14.00
N LYS A 298 -16.99 -11.85 13.67
CA LYS A 298 -17.96 -12.27 12.65
C LYS A 298 -19.41 -12.35 13.16
N LYS A 299 -19.62 -12.18 14.47
CA LYS A 299 -20.94 -12.17 15.12
C LYS A 299 -21.41 -10.74 15.28
#